data_AF-A0A7S2N4M2-F1
#
_entry.id   AF-A0A7S2N4M2-F1
#
_cell.length_a   1.000
_cell.length_b   1.000
_cell.length_c   1.000
_cell.angle_alpha   90.00
_cell.angle_beta   90.00
_cell.angle_gamma   90.00
#
_symmetry.space_group_name_H-M   'P 1'
#
loop_
_entity.id
_entity.type
_entity.pdbx_description
1 polymer ?
#
loop_
_entity_poly.entity_id
_entity_poly.type
_entity_poly.pdbx_seq_one_letter_code
_entity_poly.pdbx_strand_id
1 'polypeptide(L)'
;AGVDIVYDGVGGDLFRAAHDNLAENGRLLIVGAISAYPHNAFPKEHGIDGLKECMEIFRSRETVELDAGRKIIGNVWGGSFDTGVMVSSRDWLHEQHRLGNVRALVSNTQYHGVESVADAVEYMLGGANIGKMWVRICD
;
A
#
# COMPACT_ATOMS: atom_id res chain seq x y z
N ALA A 1 -20.62 -14.58 0.16
CA ALA A 1 -19.28 -14.76 0.75
C ALA A 1 -18.36 -13.76 0.09
N GLY A 2 -17.56 -13.03 0.87
CA GLY A 2 -16.67 -11.97 0.40
C GLY A 2 -15.35 -12.01 1.17
N VAL A 3 -14.51 -10.98 0.99
CA VAL A 3 -13.23 -10.85 1.71
C VAL A 3 -13.43 -10.04 2.99
N ASP A 4 -12.90 -10.52 4.11
CA ASP A 4 -13.03 -9.82 5.40
C ASP A 4 -12.12 -8.61 5.51
N ILE A 5 -10.87 -8.72 5.02
CA ILE A 5 -9.87 -7.65 5.09
C ILE A 5 -9.15 -7.54 3.75
N VAL A 6 -9.10 -6.32 3.22
CA VAL A 6 -8.31 -5.99 2.03
C VAL A 6 -7.25 -4.97 2.43
N TYR A 7 -6.01 -5.17 1.97
CA TYR A 7 -4.89 -4.26 2.17
C TYR A 7 -4.42 -3.77 0.80
N ASP A 8 -4.92 -2.60 0.38
CA ASP A 8 -4.77 -2.12 -1.01
C ASP A 8 -3.79 -0.95 -1.14
N GLY A 9 -2.79 -1.13 -2.00
CA GLY A 9 -1.85 -0.10 -2.42
C GLY A 9 -1.99 0.29 -3.90
N VAL A 10 -2.92 -0.34 -4.64
CA VAL A 10 -3.08 -0.22 -6.09
C VAL A 10 -4.12 0.82 -6.46
N GLY A 11 -5.32 0.78 -5.86
CA GLY A 11 -6.42 1.66 -6.28
C GLY A 11 -7.14 1.18 -7.55
N GLY A 12 -7.90 2.08 -8.17
CA GLY A 12 -8.51 1.87 -9.49
C GLY A 12 -9.44 0.65 -9.56
N ASP A 13 -9.34 -0.11 -10.65
CA ASP A 13 -10.16 -1.30 -10.90
C ASP A 13 -9.99 -2.37 -9.80
N LEU A 14 -8.80 -2.51 -9.20
CA LEU A 14 -8.57 -3.46 -8.11
C LEU A 14 -9.32 -3.04 -6.84
N PHE A 15 -9.25 -1.75 -6.51
CA PHE A 15 -10.00 -1.21 -5.37
C PHE A 15 -11.50 -1.41 -5.54
N ARG A 16 -12.04 -1.15 -6.75
CA ARG A 16 -13.45 -1.41 -7.06
C ARG A 16 -13.81 -2.87 -6.90
N ALA A 17 -13.02 -3.77 -7.49
CA ALA A 17 -13.27 -5.21 -7.36
C ALA A 17 -13.23 -5.67 -5.90
N ALA A 18 -12.30 -5.15 -5.09
CA ALA A 18 -12.23 -5.43 -3.67
C ALA A 18 -13.44 -4.90 -2.89
N HIS A 19 -13.84 -3.65 -3.15
CA HIS A 19 -15.03 -3.02 -2.56
C HIS A 19 -16.30 -3.86 -2.82
N ASP A 20 -16.53 -4.23 -4.09
CA ASP A 20 -17.73 -4.95 -4.51
C ASP A 20 -17.80 -6.37 -3.93
N ASN A 21 -16.67 -6.94 -3.53
CA ASN A 21 -16.55 -8.28 -2.97
C ASN A 21 -16.23 -8.30 -1.46
N LEU A 22 -16.36 -7.17 -0.77
CA LEU A 22 -16.11 -7.09 0.67
C LEU A 22 -17.24 -7.79 1.45
N ALA A 23 -16.86 -8.67 2.39
CA ALA A 23 -17.81 -9.38 3.25
C ALA A 23 -18.57 -8.44 4.19
N GLU A 24 -19.66 -8.91 4.80
CA GLU A 24 -20.34 -8.21 5.90
C GLU A 24 -19.34 -7.91 7.03
N ASN A 25 -19.35 -6.69 7.56
CA ASN A 25 -18.35 -6.17 8.52
C ASN A 25 -16.89 -6.14 8.02
N GLY A 26 -16.66 -6.39 6.73
CA GLY A 26 -15.34 -6.38 6.13
C GLY A 26 -14.71 -4.99 6.07
N ARG A 27 -13.38 -4.92 5.97
CA ARG A 27 -12.62 -3.67 5.99
C ARG A 27 -11.63 -3.62 4.82
N LEU A 28 -11.70 -2.54 4.06
CA LEU A 28 -10.73 -2.21 3.01
C LEU A 28 -9.77 -1.15 3.54
N LEU A 29 -8.50 -1.50 3.72
CA LEU A 29 -7.44 -0.66 4.25
C LEU A 29 -6.68 0.00 3.10
N ILE A 30 -6.65 1.33 3.07
CA ILE A 30 -5.92 2.07 2.03
C ILE A 30 -4.49 2.33 2.51
N VAL A 31 -3.56 1.81 1.72
CA VAL A 31 -2.11 1.99 1.85
C VAL A 31 -1.62 3.03 0.84
N GLY A 32 -2.23 3.04 -0.34
CA GLY A 32 -1.93 3.92 -1.46
C GLY A 32 -2.80 3.59 -2.68
N ALA A 33 -2.54 4.27 -3.79
CA ALA A 33 -3.22 4.03 -5.05
C ALA A 33 -2.27 4.25 -6.23
N ILE A 34 -1.27 3.35 -6.38
CA ILE A 34 -0.23 3.51 -7.40
C ILE A 34 -0.80 3.60 -8.82
N SER A 35 -1.96 3.01 -9.10
CA SER A 35 -2.62 3.08 -10.42
C SER A 35 -3.05 4.49 -10.83
N ALA A 36 -3.18 5.41 -9.86
CA ALA A 36 -3.55 6.81 -10.07
C ALA A 36 -2.33 7.76 -10.11
N TYR A 37 -1.10 7.24 -9.96
CA TYR A 37 0.09 8.08 -9.95
C TYR A 37 0.46 8.59 -11.36
N PRO A 38 1.15 9.74 -11.49
CA PRO A 38 1.41 10.39 -12.78
C PRO A 38 2.22 9.59 -13.81
N HIS A 39 2.90 8.50 -13.40
CA HIS A 39 3.62 7.62 -14.32
C HIS A 39 2.69 6.80 -15.22
N ASN A 40 1.45 6.61 -14.78
CA ASN A 40 0.46 5.92 -15.57
C ASN A 40 -0.11 6.91 -16.60
N ALA A 41 0.10 6.64 -17.89
CA ALA A 41 -0.44 7.46 -18.98
C ALA A 41 -1.98 7.55 -18.96
N PHE A 42 -2.63 6.58 -18.32
CA PHE A 42 -4.07 6.53 -18.12
C PHE A 42 -4.37 6.20 -16.65
N PRO A 43 -4.26 7.19 -15.75
CA PRO A 43 -4.56 6.99 -14.33
C PRO A 43 -5.93 6.33 -14.14
N LYS A 44 -6.00 5.33 -13.27
CA LYS A 44 -7.22 4.55 -13.03
C LYS A 44 -7.87 4.98 -11.72
N GLU A 45 -9.01 5.65 -11.84
CA GLU A 45 -9.93 5.89 -10.73
C GLU A 45 -10.79 4.64 -10.48
N HIS A 46 -11.37 4.51 -9.28
CA HIS A 46 -12.22 3.36 -8.96
C HIS A 46 -13.64 3.49 -9.54
N GLY A 47 -14.12 4.71 -9.81
CA GLY A 47 -15.43 4.95 -10.44
C GLY A 47 -16.61 4.42 -9.61
N ILE A 48 -16.55 4.56 -8.29
CA ILE A 48 -17.65 4.20 -7.37
C ILE A 48 -18.40 5.48 -7.06
N ASP A 49 -19.67 5.54 -7.44
CA ASP A 49 -20.50 6.73 -7.28
C ASP A 49 -20.63 7.14 -5.80
N GLY A 50 -20.39 8.43 -5.53
CA GLY A 50 -20.52 9.01 -4.20
C GLY A 50 -19.36 8.69 -3.24
N LEU A 51 -18.36 7.93 -3.67
CA LEU A 51 -17.13 7.68 -2.91
C LEU A 51 -16.02 8.61 -3.39
N LYS A 52 -15.32 9.26 -2.45
CA LYS A 52 -14.13 10.08 -2.74
C LYS A 52 -13.00 9.20 -3.30
N GLU A 53 -12.11 9.82 -4.08
CA GLU A 53 -10.91 9.15 -4.56
C GLU A 53 -10.05 8.57 -3.43
N CYS A 54 -9.43 7.40 -3.66
CA CYS A 54 -8.68 6.67 -2.63
C CYS A 54 -7.65 7.53 -1.92
N MET A 55 -6.93 8.39 -2.66
CA MET A 55 -5.88 9.24 -2.08
C MET A 55 -6.44 10.47 -1.34
N GLU A 56 -7.68 10.86 -1.58
CA GLU A 56 -8.36 11.84 -0.73
C GLU A 56 -8.70 11.22 0.62
N ILE A 57 -9.34 10.04 0.63
CA ILE A 57 -9.67 9.28 1.85
C ILE A 57 -8.39 8.96 2.64
N PHE A 58 -7.32 8.53 1.97
CA PHE A 58 -6.02 8.24 2.60
C PHE A 58 -5.43 9.46 3.30
N ARG A 59 -5.42 10.62 2.64
CA ARG A 59 -4.80 11.85 3.17
C ARG A 59 -5.63 12.48 4.28
N SER A 60 -6.96 12.42 4.19
CA SER A 60 -7.86 12.90 5.23
C SER A 60 -7.86 12.01 6.48
N ARG A 61 -7.29 10.80 6.39
CA ARG A 61 -7.34 9.78 7.44
C ARG A 61 -8.79 9.43 7.84
N GLU A 62 -9.68 9.43 6.86
CA GLU A 62 -11.09 9.17 7.04
C GLU A 62 -11.40 7.68 7.08
N THR A 63 -12.24 7.27 8.04
CA THR A 63 -12.96 5.99 7.95
C THR A 63 -14.31 6.24 7.30
N VAL A 64 -14.53 5.67 6.12
CA VAL A 64 -15.81 5.71 5.42
C VAL A 64 -16.61 4.49 5.84
N GLU A 65 -17.77 4.74 6.44
CA GLU A 65 -18.74 3.69 6.76
C GLU A 65 -19.56 3.35 5.51
N LEU A 66 -19.71 2.06 5.23
CA LEU A 66 -20.55 1.52 4.18
C LEU A 66 -21.75 0.77 4.81
N ASP A 67 -22.63 0.24 3.97
CA ASP A 67 -23.70 -0.65 4.38
C ASP A 67 -23.17 -1.99 4.94
N ALA A 68 -24.04 -2.70 5.69
CA ALA A 68 -23.73 -4.01 6.27
C ALA A 68 -22.47 -4.02 7.17
N GLY A 69 -22.21 -2.91 7.86
CA GLY A 69 -21.09 -2.74 8.79
C GLY A 69 -19.70 -2.68 8.13
N ARG A 70 -19.65 -2.62 6.80
CA ARG A 70 -18.42 -2.57 6.01
C ARG A 70 -17.74 -1.21 6.15
N LYS A 71 -16.41 -1.19 6.04
CA LYS A 71 -15.63 0.05 6.20
C LYS A 71 -14.51 0.17 5.18
N ILE A 72 -14.22 1.40 4.80
CA ILE A 72 -12.96 1.77 4.14
C ILE A 72 -12.15 2.59 5.14
N ILE A 73 -10.89 2.24 5.34
CA ILE A 73 -9.99 2.90 6.30
C ILE A 73 -8.88 3.61 5.53
N GLY A 74 -9.02 4.93 5.37
CA GLY A 74 -7.91 5.80 5.02
C GLY A 74 -7.32 6.37 6.30
N ASN A 75 -6.02 6.29 6.61
CA ASN A 75 -5.03 5.39 6.05
C ASN A 75 -4.79 4.20 6.99
N VAL A 76 -4.13 3.16 6.49
CA VAL A 76 -3.85 1.94 7.27
C VAL A 76 -3.00 2.17 8.53
N TRP A 77 -2.31 3.30 8.62
CA TRP A 77 -1.39 3.62 9.70
C TRP A 77 -2.11 4.18 10.94
N GLY A 78 -3.27 4.82 10.77
CA GLY A 78 -3.98 5.45 11.89
C GLY A 78 -3.07 6.36 12.72
N GLY A 79 -3.06 6.16 14.05
CA GLY A 79 -2.18 6.87 14.99
C GLY A 79 -0.83 6.19 15.27
N SER A 80 -0.38 5.25 14.43
CA SER A 80 0.83 4.44 14.71
C SER A 80 2.11 5.28 14.87
N PHE A 81 2.16 6.44 14.22
CA PHE A 81 3.28 7.38 14.32
C PHE A 81 3.28 8.17 15.63
N ASP A 82 2.11 8.43 16.20
CA ASP A 82 1.94 9.25 17.40
C ASP A 82 2.00 8.43 18.70
N THR A 83 1.75 7.13 18.60
CA THR A 83 1.55 6.23 19.76
C THR A 83 2.80 5.43 20.14
N GLY A 84 3.91 5.56 19.40
CA GLY A 84 5.13 4.78 19.61
C GLY A 84 5.04 3.30 19.16
N VAL A 85 3.87 2.83 18.73
CA VAL A 85 3.65 1.47 18.22
C VAL A 85 4.55 1.15 17.03
N MET A 86 4.94 2.14 16.23
CA MET A 86 5.88 1.92 15.12
C MET A 86 7.25 1.41 15.59
N VAL A 87 7.73 1.86 16.74
CA VAL A 87 9.04 1.44 17.29
C VAL A 87 8.98 -0.01 17.73
N SER A 88 7.97 -0.38 18.52
CA SER A 88 7.81 -1.78 18.96
C SER A 88 7.52 -2.71 17.79
N SER A 89 6.78 -2.26 16.77
CA SER A 89 6.52 -3.03 15.55
C SER A 89 7.80 -3.27 14.73
N ARG A 90 8.67 -2.26 14.62
CA ARG A 90 10.00 -2.40 13.99
C ARG A 90 10.85 -3.42 14.75
N ASP A 91 10.93 -3.29 16.06
CA ASP A 91 11.79 -4.17 16.89
C ASP A 91 11.30 -5.62 16.83
N TRP A 92 9.98 -5.82 16.86
CA TRP A 92 9.37 -7.12 16.63
C TRP A 92 9.71 -7.67 15.23
N LEU A 93 9.59 -6.86 14.18
CA LEU A 93 9.90 -7.27 12.81
C LEU A 93 11.37 -7.69 12.66
N HIS A 94 12.29 -6.95 13.27
CA HIS A 94 13.72 -7.32 13.30
C HIS A 94 13.95 -8.65 14.01
N GLU A 95 13.29 -8.87 15.15
CA GLU A 95 13.40 -10.14 15.87
C GLU A 95 12.83 -11.30 15.05
N GLN A 96 11.66 -11.13 14.43
CA GLN A 96 11.09 -12.16 13.56
C GLN A 96 11.97 -12.46 12.36
N HIS A 97 12.63 -11.45 11.80
CA HIS A 97 13.59 -11.64 10.73
C HIS A 97 14.82 -12.42 11.21
N ARG A 98 15.39 -12.06 12.36
CA ARG A 98 16.53 -12.74 12.98
C ARG A 98 16.22 -14.20 13.30
N LEU A 99 14.99 -14.50 13.74
CA LEU A 99 14.50 -15.85 14.00
C LEU A 99 14.17 -16.66 12.74
N GLY A 100 14.14 -16.03 11.56
CA GLY A 100 13.77 -16.67 10.30
C GLY A 100 12.27 -16.80 10.07
N ASN A 101 11.43 -16.24 10.94
CA ASN A 101 9.97 -16.23 10.80
C ASN A 101 9.48 -15.26 9.72
N VAL A 102 10.25 -14.20 9.45
CA VAL A 102 9.97 -13.23 8.39
C VAL A 102 11.14 -13.17 7.42
N ARG A 103 10.84 -13.41 6.15
CA ARG A 103 11.80 -13.24 5.05
C ARG A 103 11.66 -11.85 4.44
N ALA A 104 12.71 -11.04 4.52
CA ALA A 104 12.80 -9.81 3.76
C ALA A 104 13.08 -10.12 2.28
N LEU A 105 12.16 -9.76 1.39
CA LEU A 105 12.37 -9.85 -0.05
C LEU A 105 12.94 -8.52 -0.54
N VAL A 106 14.15 -8.55 -1.09
CA VAL A 106 14.80 -7.41 -1.76
C VAL A 106 14.93 -7.72 -3.24
N SER A 107 14.84 -6.69 -4.07
CA SER A 107 14.99 -6.85 -5.51
C SER A 107 16.40 -7.34 -5.88
N ASN A 108 16.47 -8.25 -6.85
CA ASN A 108 17.74 -8.72 -7.42
C ASN A 108 18.33 -7.71 -8.42
N THR A 109 17.53 -6.77 -8.91
CA THR A 109 18.00 -5.69 -9.80
C THR A 109 18.72 -4.64 -8.96
N GLN A 110 20.01 -4.44 -9.21
CA GLN A 110 20.87 -3.55 -8.45
C GLN A 110 21.13 -2.26 -9.21
N TYR A 111 21.06 -1.15 -8.50
CA TYR A 111 21.36 0.19 -8.97
C TYR A 111 22.44 0.78 -8.06
N HIS A 112 23.35 1.58 -8.62
CA HIS A 112 24.53 2.10 -7.94
C HIS A 112 24.61 3.62 -8.07
N GLY A 113 24.93 4.28 -6.96
CA GLY A 113 25.04 5.72 -6.87
C GLY A 113 23.69 6.43 -6.83
N VAL A 114 23.66 7.63 -6.24
CA VAL A 114 22.44 8.44 -6.11
C VAL A 114 21.86 8.82 -7.48
N GLU A 115 22.72 8.96 -8.49
CA GLU A 115 22.35 9.21 -9.88
C GLU A 115 21.40 8.15 -10.46
N SER A 116 21.45 6.92 -9.96
CA SER A 116 20.62 5.81 -10.46
C SER A 116 19.24 5.70 -9.81
N VAL A 117 18.91 6.60 -8.86
CA VAL A 117 17.62 6.57 -8.14
C VAL A 117 16.44 6.77 -9.10
N ALA A 118 16.57 7.63 -10.10
CA ALA A 118 15.51 7.87 -11.08
C ALA A 118 15.18 6.59 -11.87
N ASP A 119 16.21 5.91 -12.38
CA ASP A 119 16.07 4.65 -13.12
C ASP A 119 15.45 3.55 -12.25
N ALA A 120 15.87 3.47 -10.97
CA ALA A 120 15.30 2.50 -10.03
C ALA A 120 13.81 2.76 -9.75
N VAL A 121 13.40 4.03 -9.70
CA VAL A 121 11.99 4.43 -9.56
C VAL A 121 11.22 4.09 -10.82
N GLU A 122 11.74 4.41 -12.01
CA GLU A 122 11.09 4.07 -13.28
C GLU A 122 10.89 2.55 -13.43
N TYR A 123 11.91 1.75 -13.08
CA TYR A 123 11.81 0.29 -13.06
C TYR A 123 10.70 -0.23 -12.11
N MET A 124 10.59 0.37 -10.91
CA MET A 124 9.52 0.04 -9.95
C MET A 124 8.13 0.41 -10.49
N LEU A 125 8.01 1.59 -11.09
CA LEU A 125 6.76 2.10 -11.66
C LEU A 125 6.34 1.32 -12.91
N GLY A 126 7.28 0.68 -13.61
CA GLY A 126 7.01 -0.32 -14.63
C GLY A 126 6.48 -1.66 -14.10
N GLY A 127 6.34 -1.83 -12.78
CA GLY A 127 5.83 -3.05 -12.15
C GLY A 127 6.78 -4.25 -12.23
N ALA A 128 8.06 -4.02 -12.55
CA ALA A 128 9.03 -5.08 -12.82
C ALA A 128 9.75 -5.62 -11.58
N ASN A 129 9.60 -4.98 -10.41
CA ASN A 129 10.32 -5.38 -9.20
C ASN A 129 9.61 -6.49 -8.43
N ILE A 130 10.40 -7.42 -7.89
CA ILE A 130 9.98 -8.37 -6.87
C ILE A 130 10.68 -8.00 -5.57
N GLY A 131 9.91 -7.76 -4.52
CA GLY A 131 10.45 -7.31 -3.23
C GLY A 131 10.83 -5.82 -3.24
N LYS A 132 11.53 -5.39 -2.18
CA LYS A 132 11.91 -4.00 -1.97
C LYS A 132 13.02 -3.57 -2.95
N MET A 133 12.72 -2.56 -3.77
CA MET A 133 13.74 -1.86 -4.55
C MET A 133 14.72 -1.10 -3.64
N TRP A 134 15.99 -1.13 -4.01
CA TRP A 134 17.08 -0.51 -3.27
C TRP A 134 18.17 -0.02 -4.23
N VAL A 135 18.94 0.96 -3.77
CA VAL A 135 20.07 1.56 -4.50
C VAL A 135 21.28 1.52 -3.58
N ARG A 136 22.42 1.04 -4.07
CA ARG A 136 23.68 1.08 -3.33
C ARG A 136 24.32 2.45 -3.50
N ILE A 137 24.54 3.19 -2.41
CA ILE A 137 25.17 4.52 -2.48
C ILE A 137 26.69 4.42 -2.31
N CYS A 138 27.16 3.51 -1.47
CA CYS A 138 28.58 3.23 -1.25
C CYS A 138 28.78 1.74 -0.99
N ASP A 139 30.03 1.30 -1.05
CA ASP A 139 30.46 -0.02 -0.54
C ASP A 139 30.51 -0.04 0.99
#